data_AF-V5BL78-F1
#
_entry.id   AF-V5BL78-F1
#
_cell.length_a   1.000
_cell.length_b   1.000
_cell.length_c   1.000
_cell.angle_alpha   90.00
_cell.angle_beta   90.00
_cell.angle_gamma   90.00
#
_symmetry.space_group_name_H-M   'P 1'
#
loop_
_entity.id
_entity.type
_entity.pdbx_description
1 polymer ?
#
loop_
_entity_poly.entity_id
_entity_poly.type
_entity_poly.pdbx_seq_one_letter_code
_entity_poly.pdbx_strand_id
1 'polypeptide(L)'
;MLTLGKDASVVGPDEGKEVFAYVPNAVISKELASLGDKNYSHQYFVDGVTQYNDVFYNGGWHSVLVGATGGGATTEVGGANGTGGKGVFALDVSHADSFSASDVLWEFTSRNNSDLGYTIPVPIIARMANGHWAAIVANGYNSGGGKAALFIIDIQTGTPIQTGGCATPPCQAIIAESAGSNGLSSPTAVDVSGDGITDYIYAGDLKGNMWKFDVTNTDPANWGVAYSSSQASPSPMFVALDGASVRQPITSKPAVSKAKATDQHSGVMVYFGTGKYFEDGDHAVPSDPQVQSIYGIWDKCDKSSASNCNGVVSGRSALQQQSIIAETSGTTTLSDGTTTTTADQSVRVTSKCEVAYGSTVPTTLTTPCTNSINRLGWFMDLVQPPNGTKQAERVVSTPIIRNTAVVFVTLIPTNATCEPSGTGWVMELDFNGARFTGSPIDINNDGRIDAHDLIKLSDGTLAAASGLGSKVGIIKTPAVVGTEVGREQKYLSGSGSTTGETEQDFGETAPTDPDEPTCDPTNPRACAASHGPIRSSWRQLR
;
A
#
# COMPACT_ATOMS: atom_id res chain seq x y z
N MET A 1 15.39 12.12 -15.48
CA MET A 1 14.69 13.27 -16.10
C MET A 1 13.21 13.00 -15.96
N LEU A 2 12.39 13.97 -15.55
CA LEU A 2 10.94 13.83 -15.59
C LEU A 2 10.44 14.45 -16.91
N THR A 3 9.72 13.69 -17.71
CA THR A 3 9.11 14.18 -18.96
C THR A 3 7.60 14.14 -18.84
N LEU A 4 6.93 15.23 -19.17
CA LEU A 4 5.47 15.29 -19.28
C LEU A 4 5.07 15.32 -20.75
N GLY A 5 4.15 14.42 -21.11
CA GLY A 5 3.64 14.26 -22.47
C GLY A 5 2.21 14.77 -22.63
N LYS A 6 1.84 15.08 -23.87
CA LYS A 6 0.46 15.41 -24.26
C LYS A 6 -0.23 14.16 -24.78
N ASP A 7 -1.49 14.01 -24.40
CA ASP A 7 -2.41 12.94 -24.81
C ASP A 7 -1.93 11.53 -24.45
N ALA A 8 -2.60 10.92 -23.47
CA ALA A 8 -2.34 9.54 -23.05
C ALA A 8 -3.17 8.51 -23.85
N SER A 9 -3.84 8.93 -24.94
CA SER A 9 -4.51 7.99 -25.84
C SER A 9 -3.50 7.07 -26.53
N VAL A 10 -4.00 5.94 -27.03
CA VAL A 10 -3.21 4.84 -27.62
C VAL A 10 -3.36 4.75 -29.16
N VAL A 11 -4.12 5.67 -29.76
CA VAL A 11 -4.34 5.80 -31.21
C VAL A 11 -4.35 7.28 -31.70
N GLY A 12 -3.22 7.80 -32.19
CA GLY A 12 -3.12 9.20 -32.68
C GLY A 12 -1.68 9.68 -33.02
N PRO A 13 -1.53 10.74 -33.86
CA PRO A 13 -0.21 11.26 -34.27
C PRO A 13 0.50 12.15 -33.25
N ASP A 14 -0.18 12.58 -32.17
CA ASP A 14 0.36 13.48 -31.13
C ASP A 14 0.54 12.76 -29.76
N GLU A 15 0.49 11.43 -29.75
CA GLU A 15 0.50 10.62 -28.51
C GLU A 15 1.86 10.52 -27.86
N GLY A 16 1.91 10.76 -26.55
CA GLY A 16 3.17 10.77 -25.81
C GLY A 16 4.14 11.84 -26.28
N LYS A 17 3.65 12.85 -27.01
CA LYS A 17 4.47 13.97 -27.48
C LYS A 17 4.96 14.76 -26.27
N GLU A 18 6.28 14.87 -26.14
CA GLU A 18 6.92 15.64 -25.09
C GLU A 18 6.43 17.10 -25.10
N VAL A 19 5.94 17.56 -23.94
CA VAL A 19 5.52 18.94 -23.69
C VAL A 19 6.68 19.69 -23.04
N PHE A 20 7.21 19.14 -21.96
CA PHE A 20 8.42 19.62 -21.31
C PHE A 20 9.13 18.50 -20.56
N ALA A 21 10.41 18.75 -20.24
CA ALA A 21 11.20 17.93 -19.34
C ALA A 21 11.80 18.77 -18.22
N TYR A 22 11.79 18.22 -17.01
CA TYR A 22 12.44 18.79 -15.83
C TYR A 22 13.59 17.90 -15.38
N VAL A 23 14.73 18.52 -15.10
CA VAL A 23 15.91 17.87 -14.53
C VAL A 23 16.24 18.56 -13.22
N PRO A 24 15.94 17.93 -12.07
CA PRO A 24 16.21 18.51 -10.77
C PRO A 24 17.71 18.79 -10.56
N ASN A 25 18.09 19.85 -9.85
CA ASN A 25 19.51 20.13 -9.61
C ASN A 25 20.20 19.00 -8.85
N ALA A 26 19.46 18.29 -7.99
CA ALA A 26 19.96 17.13 -7.24
C ALA A 26 20.48 15.98 -8.12
N VAL A 27 20.09 15.91 -9.39
CA VAL A 27 20.54 14.88 -10.33
C VAL A 27 21.45 15.41 -11.45
N ILE A 28 21.75 16.72 -11.46
CA ILE A 28 22.70 17.30 -12.42
C ILE A 28 24.11 16.90 -11.99
N SER A 29 24.66 15.91 -12.68
CA SER A 29 25.90 15.23 -12.28
C SER A 29 26.76 14.85 -13.49
N LYS A 30 28.01 14.40 -13.26
CA LYS A 30 28.83 13.88 -14.38
C LYS A 30 28.19 12.64 -15.00
N GLU A 31 27.50 11.86 -14.19
CA GLU A 31 26.78 10.66 -14.63
C GLU A 31 25.64 10.99 -15.57
N LEU A 32 25.03 12.17 -15.49
CA LEU A 32 23.99 12.57 -16.45
C LEU A 32 24.51 12.58 -17.90
N ALA A 33 25.79 12.90 -18.11
CA ALA A 33 26.43 12.84 -19.43
C ALA A 33 26.59 11.39 -19.95
N SER A 34 26.56 10.38 -19.06
CA SER A 34 26.64 8.97 -19.44
C SER A 34 25.38 8.45 -20.14
N LEU A 35 24.24 9.14 -20.01
CA LEU A 35 23.01 8.79 -20.73
C LEU A 35 23.16 8.83 -22.26
N GLY A 36 24.16 9.56 -22.77
CA GLY A 36 24.50 9.58 -24.20
C GLY A 36 25.46 8.47 -24.65
N ASP A 37 25.97 7.63 -23.74
CA ASP A 37 26.90 6.54 -24.06
C ASP A 37 26.15 5.32 -24.58
N LYS A 38 26.63 4.74 -25.69
CA LYS A 38 26.06 3.50 -26.26
C LYS A 38 26.32 2.27 -25.39
N ASN A 39 27.33 2.33 -24.52
CA ASN A 39 27.66 1.28 -23.56
C ASN A 39 27.11 1.60 -22.16
N TYR A 40 26.12 2.50 -22.06
CA TYR A 40 25.49 2.88 -20.81
C TYR A 40 24.93 1.66 -20.08
N SER A 41 25.38 1.46 -18.85
CA SER A 41 24.74 0.57 -17.89
C SER A 41 23.70 1.39 -17.14
N HIS A 42 22.46 0.88 -17.03
CA HIS A 42 21.38 1.63 -16.39
C HIS A 42 21.78 2.08 -14.97
N GLN A 43 21.60 3.37 -14.71
CA GLN A 43 21.80 4.03 -13.44
C GLN A 43 20.52 4.76 -13.09
N TYR A 44 20.12 4.68 -11.83
CA TYR A 44 18.94 5.39 -11.39
C TYR A 44 19.22 6.90 -11.28
N PHE A 45 18.29 7.75 -11.75
CA PHE A 45 18.40 9.22 -11.68
C PHE A 45 17.16 9.85 -11.05
N VAL A 46 16.09 10.06 -11.84
CA VAL A 46 14.78 10.54 -11.39
C VAL A 46 13.79 9.44 -11.71
N ASP A 47 13.93 8.34 -10.98
CA ASP A 47 13.03 7.18 -11.09
C ASP A 47 12.10 7.11 -9.87
N GLY A 48 12.19 8.11 -9.01
CA GLY A 48 11.22 8.34 -7.95
C GLY A 48 9.85 8.64 -8.53
N VAL A 49 8.85 8.35 -7.73
CA VAL A 49 7.46 8.58 -8.07
C VAL A 49 7.12 10.07 -8.07
N THR A 50 6.14 10.44 -8.89
CA THR A 50 5.50 11.75 -8.86
C THR A 50 4.07 11.62 -8.34
N GLN A 51 3.59 12.68 -7.71
CA GLN A 51 2.19 12.87 -7.36
C GLN A 51 1.77 14.25 -7.87
N TYR A 52 0.52 14.37 -8.30
CA TYR A 52 -0.07 15.66 -8.63
C TYR A 52 -1.39 15.82 -7.88
N ASN A 53 -1.72 17.06 -7.53
CA ASN A 53 -3.00 17.41 -6.92
C ASN A 53 -3.30 18.89 -7.15
N ASP A 54 -4.58 19.25 -7.06
CA ASP A 54 -4.98 20.65 -7.04
C ASP A 54 -4.80 21.22 -5.63
N VAL A 55 -4.17 22.38 -5.54
CA VAL A 55 -3.86 23.08 -4.29
C VAL A 55 -4.31 24.53 -4.37
N PHE A 56 -4.62 25.12 -3.22
CA PHE A 56 -5.07 26.51 -3.13
C PHE A 56 -4.03 27.38 -2.44
N TYR A 57 -3.47 28.35 -3.16
CA TYR A 57 -2.55 29.36 -2.61
C TYR A 57 -2.67 30.67 -3.40
N ASN A 58 -2.22 31.80 -2.83
CA ASN A 58 -2.35 33.14 -3.44
C ASN A 58 -3.77 33.52 -3.94
N GLY A 59 -4.83 32.92 -3.36
CA GLY A 59 -6.21 33.19 -3.75
C GLY A 59 -6.69 32.45 -5.01
N GLY A 60 -5.91 31.50 -5.54
CA GLY A 60 -6.24 30.71 -6.72
C GLY A 60 -6.01 29.21 -6.52
N TRP A 61 -6.64 28.41 -7.38
CA TRP A 61 -6.34 26.99 -7.51
C TRP A 61 -5.23 26.78 -8.52
N HIS A 62 -4.33 25.86 -8.20
CA HIS A 62 -3.18 25.48 -9.01
C HIS A 62 -3.06 23.96 -9.03
N SER A 63 -2.72 23.38 -10.18
CA SER A 63 -2.36 21.96 -10.26
C SER A 63 -0.87 21.82 -10.03
N VAL A 64 -0.48 21.21 -8.90
CA VAL A 64 0.93 21.09 -8.51
C VAL A 64 1.37 19.63 -8.57
N LEU A 65 2.54 19.40 -9.16
CA LEU A 65 3.24 18.12 -9.17
C LEU A 65 4.36 18.16 -8.15
N VAL A 66 4.43 17.16 -7.27
CA VAL A 66 5.56 16.91 -6.37
C VAL A 66 6.25 15.62 -6.81
N GLY A 67 7.55 15.70 -7.09
CA GLY A 67 8.37 14.58 -7.51
C GLY A 67 9.48 14.28 -6.52
N ALA A 68 9.86 13.02 -6.44
CA ALA A 68 11.05 12.57 -5.73
C ALA A 68 12.12 12.11 -6.72
N THR A 69 13.40 12.28 -6.39
CA THR A 69 14.51 11.77 -7.22
C THR A 69 14.66 10.25 -7.10
N GLY A 70 14.20 9.63 -6.01
CA GLY A 70 14.24 8.18 -5.83
C GLY A 70 15.58 7.66 -5.27
N GLY A 71 16.02 6.49 -5.75
CA GLY A 71 17.25 5.81 -5.31
C GLY A 71 18.50 6.15 -6.12
N GLY A 72 18.43 7.15 -7.00
CA GLY A 72 19.51 7.49 -7.93
C GLY A 72 20.72 8.12 -7.26
N ALA A 73 21.75 7.33 -6.98
CA ALA A 73 23.01 7.83 -6.43
C ALA A 73 23.82 8.58 -7.50
N THR A 74 23.83 9.91 -7.46
CA THR A 74 24.60 10.75 -8.40
C THR A 74 25.80 11.43 -7.73
N THR A 75 26.91 11.64 -8.45
CA THR A 75 28.01 12.49 -7.96
C THR A 75 27.92 13.87 -8.61
N GLU A 76 27.29 14.81 -7.91
CA GLU A 76 27.02 16.15 -8.43
C GLU A 76 28.31 16.88 -8.87
N VAL A 77 28.22 17.69 -9.93
CA VAL A 77 29.26 18.66 -10.30
C VAL A 77 29.02 19.96 -9.53
N GLY A 78 29.52 20.04 -8.29
CA GLY A 78 29.60 21.29 -7.53
C GLY A 78 29.39 21.14 -6.04
N GLY A 79 30.38 21.51 -5.23
CA GLY A 79 30.36 21.47 -3.76
C GLY A 79 30.98 20.20 -3.17
N ALA A 80 31.54 20.31 -1.95
CA ALA A 80 32.33 19.24 -1.33
C ALA A 80 31.52 18.02 -0.87
N ASN A 81 30.18 18.09 -0.87
CA ASN A 81 29.26 17.04 -0.39
C ASN A 81 27.99 17.02 -1.27
N GLY A 82 28.05 16.42 -2.47
CA GLY A 82 26.90 16.33 -3.38
C GLY A 82 25.65 15.73 -2.74
N THR A 83 24.46 16.00 -3.30
CA THR A 83 23.20 15.50 -2.72
C THR A 83 23.01 13.99 -2.89
N GLY A 84 23.74 13.36 -3.82
CA GLY A 84 23.59 11.93 -4.09
C GLY A 84 22.25 11.57 -4.72
N GLY A 85 21.57 12.51 -5.40
CA GLY A 85 20.19 12.34 -5.85
C GLY A 85 19.20 12.15 -4.70
N LYS A 86 19.45 12.77 -3.54
CA LYS A 86 18.52 12.84 -2.39
C LYS A 86 17.75 14.16 -2.43
N GLY A 87 16.57 14.15 -3.04
CA GLY A 87 15.77 15.36 -3.18
C GLY A 87 14.32 15.11 -3.55
N VAL A 88 13.53 16.14 -3.27
CA VAL A 88 12.16 16.31 -3.73
C VAL A 88 12.01 17.68 -4.36
N PHE A 89 11.07 17.82 -5.28
CA PHE A 89 10.82 19.06 -6.00
C PHE A 89 9.32 19.24 -6.23
N ALA A 90 8.90 20.48 -6.41
CA ALA A 90 7.53 20.82 -6.77
C ALA A 90 7.48 21.74 -7.99
N LEU A 91 6.55 21.45 -8.89
CA LEU A 91 6.30 22.18 -10.13
C LEU A 91 4.83 22.58 -10.19
N ASP A 92 4.54 23.81 -10.57
CA ASP A 92 3.18 24.21 -10.96
C ASP A 92 2.93 23.77 -12.39
N VAL A 93 2.06 22.79 -12.57
CA VAL A 93 1.72 22.21 -13.87
C VAL A 93 0.33 22.66 -14.36
N SER A 94 -0.22 23.73 -13.79
CA SER A 94 -1.52 24.30 -14.19
C SER A 94 -1.57 24.64 -15.68
N HIS A 95 -0.42 25.01 -16.26
CA HIS A 95 -0.27 25.37 -17.67
C HIS A 95 0.91 24.64 -18.32
N ALA A 96 0.84 23.30 -18.39
CA ALA A 96 1.92 22.46 -18.92
C ALA A 96 2.39 22.87 -20.33
N ASP A 97 1.48 23.26 -21.23
CA ASP A 97 1.80 23.67 -22.61
C ASP A 97 2.68 24.94 -22.69
N SER A 98 2.76 25.73 -21.62
CA SER A 98 3.57 26.96 -21.53
C SER A 98 4.52 26.97 -20.33
N PHE A 99 4.91 25.77 -19.86
CA PHE A 99 5.76 25.62 -18.68
C PHE A 99 7.11 26.35 -18.84
N SER A 100 7.55 27.01 -17.78
CA SER A 100 8.73 27.87 -17.75
C SER A 100 9.46 27.82 -16.41
N ALA A 101 10.58 28.54 -16.30
CA ALA A 101 11.36 28.59 -15.06
C ALA A 101 10.60 29.20 -13.88
N SER A 102 9.56 30.02 -14.11
CA SER A 102 8.72 30.55 -13.01
C SER A 102 7.74 29.54 -12.46
N ASP A 103 7.52 28.43 -13.16
CA ASP A 103 6.61 27.35 -12.76
C ASP A 103 7.33 26.28 -11.91
N VAL A 104 8.64 26.42 -11.72
CA VAL A 104 9.41 25.63 -10.77
C VAL A 104 9.24 26.27 -9.39
N LEU A 105 8.46 25.62 -8.51
CA LEU A 105 8.16 26.16 -7.19
C LEU A 105 9.37 26.07 -6.26
N TRP A 106 9.95 24.87 -6.13
CA TRP A 106 11.09 24.65 -5.24
C TRP A 106 11.75 23.29 -5.43
N GLU A 107 12.97 23.17 -4.90
CA GLU A 107 13.64 21.91 -4.64
C GLU A 107 14.09 21.86 -3.17
N PHE A 108 13.90 20.71 -2.54
CA PHE A 108 14.34 20.44 -1.18
C PHE A 108 15.21 19.18 -1.17
N THR A 109 16.45 19.31 -0.68
CA THR A 109 17.49 18.29 -0.79
C THR A 109 18.18 18.04 0.54
N SER A 110 19.05 17.03 0.56
CA SER A 110 19.95 16.77 1.70
C SER A 110 20.88 17.94 2.07
N ARG A 111 21.06 18.94 1.18
CA ARG A 111 21.76 20.20 1.50
C ARG A 111 20.93 21.14 2.37
N ASN A 112 19.62 21.12 2.18
CA ASN A 112 18.69 21.89 3.00
C ASN A 112 18.59 21.26 4.39
N ASN A 113 18.50 19.93 4.45
CA ASN A 113 18.46 19.19 5.70
C ASN A 113 19.06 17.77 5.55
N SER A 114 20.09 17.45 6.34
CA SER A 114 20.82 16.17 6.27
C SER A 114 19.99 14.94 6.66
N ASP A 115 18.82 15.13 7.27
CA ASP A 115 17.91 14.04 7.60
C ASP A 115 17.16 13.51 6.37
N LEU A 116 17.20 14.21 5.21
CA LEU A 116 16.69 13.72 3.94
C LEU A 116 17.64 12.68 3.31
N GLY A 117 17.12 11.48 3.09
CA GLY A 117 17.78 10.36 2.44
C GLY A 117 17.34 10.17 0.99
N TYR A 118 17.55 8.97 0.45
CA TYR A 118 16.97 8.55 -0.82
C TYR A 118 15.45 8.50 -0.69
N THR A 119 14.78 9.43 -1.38
CA THR A 119 13.32 9.56 -1.33
C THR A 119 12.67 8.58 -2.31
N ILE A 120 12.84 7.29 -2.03
CA ILE A 120 12.04 6.20 -2.61
C ILE A 120 10.57 6.27 -2.13
N PRO A 121 10.28 6.65 -0.87
CA PRO A 121 8.91 6.90 -0.41
C PRO A 121 8.13 7.90 -1.29
N VAL A 122 6.84 7.66 -1.43
CA VAL A 122 5.92 8.50 -2.22
C VAL A 122 5.53 9.73 -1.41
N PRO A 123 5.80 10.97 -1.87
CA PRO A 123 5.31 12.18 -1.20
C PRO A 123 3.78 12.29 -1.31
N ILE A 124 3.14 13.06 -0.43
CA ILE A 124 1.69 13.34 -0.48
C ILE A 124 1.48 14.85 -0.56
N ILE A 125 0.52 15.29 -1.37
CA ILE A 125 0.04 16.69 -1.38
C ILE A 125 -1.30 16.72 -0.64
N ALA A 126 -1.36 17.45 0.48
CA ALA A 126 -2.57 17.52 1.29
C ALA A 126 -2.77 18.89 1.94
N ARG A 127 -4.01 19.18 2.34
CA ARG A 127 -4.37 20.34 3.13
C ARG A 127 -4.18 20.05 4.62
N MET A 128 -3.61 21.01 5.34
CA MET A 128 -3.23 20.88 6.75
C MET A 128 -4.10 21.77 7.66
N ALA A 129 -4.16 21.44 8.95
CA ALA A 129 -4.99 22.14 9.93
C ALA A 129 -4.62 23.61 10.16
N ASN A 130 -3.39 24.01 9.82
CA ASN A 130 -2.97 25.42 9.86
C ASN A 130 -3.49 26.25 8.67
N GLY A 131 -4.25 25.63 7.76
CA GLY A 131 -4.83 26.28 6.58
C GLY A 131 -3.96 26.25 5.33
N HIS A 132 -2.72 25.77 5.42
CA HIS A 132 -1.79 25.65 4.29
C HIS A 132 -1.96 24.32 3.55
N TRP A 133 -1.61 24.32 2.27
CA TRP A 133 -1.33 23.09 1.53
C TRP A 133 0.14 22.73 1.68
N ALA A 134 0.43 21.44 1.82
CA ALA A 134 1.78 20.96 2.07
C ALA A 134 2.12 19.71 1.26
N ALA A 135 3.40 19.58 0.92
CA ALA A 135 4.03 18.32 0.56
C ALA A 135 4.48 17.60 1.84
N ILE A 136 3.85 16.47 2.13
CA ILE A 136 4.20 15.55 3.22
C ILE A 136 5.21 14.55 2.66
N VAL A 137 6.43 14.59 3.19
CA VAL A 137 7.57 13.84 2.65
C VAL A 137 8.20 13.01 3.76
N ALA A 138 8.17 11.69 3.62
CA ALA A 138 8.97 10.82 4.47
C ALA A 138 10.45 10.95 4.10
N ASN A 139 11.32 10.96 5.10
CA ASN A 139 12.73 11.28 4.87
C ASN A 139 13.48 10.26 4.01
N GLY A 140 12.93 9.05 3.84
CA GLY A 140 13.56 8.00 3.05
C GLY A 140 14.82 7.46 3.70
N TYR A 141 15.63 6.76 2.92
CA TYR A 141 16.63 5.83 3.44
C TYR A 141 18.06 6.35 3.29
N ASN A 142 18.98 5.86 4.11
CA ASN A 142 20.39 6.26 4.07
C ASN A 142 20.60 7.79 4.19
N SER A 143 19.85 8.43 5.10
CA SER A 143 20.02 9.83 5.51
C SER A 143 21.26 10.00 6.39
N GLY A 144 21.78 11.24 6.54
CA GLY A 144 23.04 11.49 7.25
C GLY A 144 23.06 11.03 8.71
N GLY A 145 21.92 11.11 9.40
CA GLY A 145 21.76 10.65 10.79
C GLY A 145 21.14 9.25 10.94
N GLY A 146 20.73 8.62 9.82
CA GLY A 146 19.97 7.36 9.84
C GLY A 146 18.67 7.45 10.65
N LYS A 147 18.02 8.63 10.66
CA LYS A 147 16.78 8.89 11.40
C LYS A 147 15.57 8.39 10.63
N ALA A 148 14.45 8.20 11.33
CA ALA A 148 13.12 8.19 10.72
C ALA A 148 12.45 9.54 11.00
N ALA A 149 12.13 10.29 9.96
CA ALA A 149 11.59 11.64 10.06
C ALA A 149 10.52 11.92 8.99
N LEU A 150 9.54 12.76 9.37
CA LEU A 150 8.49 13.24 8.49
C LEU A 150 8.66 14.76 8.28
N PHE A 151 8.86 15.16 7.03
CA PHE A 151 8.85 16.57 6.63
C PHE A 151 7.45 16.97 6.20
N ILE A 152 7.02 18.17 6.61
CA ILE A 152 5.81 18.82 6.13
C ILE A 152 6.27 20.15 5.52
N ILE A 153 6.31 20.22 4.20
CA ILE A 153 6.89 21.33 3.45
C ILE A 153 5.74 22.13 2.86
N ASP A 154 5.70 23.44 3.12
CA ASP A 154 4.70 24.31 2.52
C ASP A 154 4.77 24.23 0.98
N ILE A 155 3.63 23.96 0.34
CA ILE A 155 3.60 23.64 -1.10
C ILE A 155 4.03 24.84 -1.95
N GLN A 156 3.79 26.06 -1.48
CA GLN A 156 4.06 27.28 -2.23
C GLN A 156 5.52 27.70 -2.06
N THR A 157 6.05 27.66 -0.84
CA THR A 157 7.36 28.26 -0.53
C THR A 157 8.51 27.25 -0.53
N GLY A 158 8.23 25.95 -0.41
CA GLY A 158 9.26 24.93 -0.27
C GLY A 158 9.95 24.94 1.09
N THR A 159 9.46 25.75 2.04
CA THR A 159 10.02 25.82 3.39
C THR A 159 9.34 24.81 4.31
N PRO A 160 10.08 24.04 5.13
CA PRO A 160 9.46 23.17 6.13
C PRO A 160 8.65 23.97 7.15
N ILE A 161 7.40 23.55 7.36
CA ILE A 161 6.53 24.05 8.42
C ILE A 161 7.15 23.66 9.75
N GLN A 162 7.34 24.64 10.64
CA GLN A 162 7.99 24.45 11.93
C GLN A 162 7.06 23.69 12.89
N THR A 163 7.52 22.54 13.40
CA THR A 163 6.72 21.66 14.27
C THR A 163 7.27 21.56 15.69
N GLY A 164 6.49 20.98 16.61
CA GLY A 164 6.94 20.58 17.94
C GLY A 164 7.57 19.18 18.02
N GLY A 165 7.64 18.47 16.89
CA GLY A 165 7.87 17.03 16.82
C GLY A 165 9.33 16.57 17.03
N CYS A 166 10.15 17.28 17.79
CA CYS A 166 11.52 16.89 18.11
C CYS A 166 11.94 17.37 19.51
N ALA A 167 13.12 16.94 19.96
CA ALA A 167 13.61 17.24 21.32
C ALA A 167 13.82 18.74 21.60
N THR A 168 14.15 19.54 20.59
CA THR A 168 14.42 20.99 20.72
C THR A 168 13.63 21.79 19.68
N PRO A 169 12.34 22.09 19.93
CA PRO A 169 11.50 22.84 19.00
C PRO A 169 11.90 24.33 18.89
N PRO A 170 11.58 25.01 17.78
CA PRO A 170 10.85 24.51 16.61
C PRO A 170 11.70 23.61 15.69
N CYS A 171 11.04 22.63 15.06
CA CYS A 171 11.67 21.57 14.27
C CYS A 171 11.28 21.67 12.80
N GLN A 172 12.25 21.52 11.88
CA GLN A 172 11.99 21.43 10.43
C GLN A 172 11.40 20.09 9.99
N ALA A 173 11.37 19.09 10.88
CA ALA A 173 10.78 17.78 10.65
C ALA A 173 10.27 17.20 11.98
N ILE A 174 9.27 16.33 11.90
CA ILE A 174 8.86 15.51 13.03
C ILE A 174 9.80 14.30 13.07
N ILE A 175 10.52 14.13 14.17
CA ILE A 175 11.49 13.05 14.37
C ILE A 175 10.80 11.90 15.09
N ALA A 176 10.53 10.82 14.36
CA ALA A 176 9.95 9.59 14.92
C ALA A 176 11.01 8.75 15.63
N GLU A 177 12.20 8.65 15.03
CA GLU A 177 13.33 7.98 15.63
C GLU A 177 14.63 8.75 15.36
N SER A 178 15.39 9.02 16.42
CA SER A 178 16.47 10.02 16.38
C SER A 178 17.81 9.52 15.86
N ALA A 179 17.99 8.21 15.64
CA ALA A 179 19.26 7.66 15.16
C ALA A 179 19.20 6.22 14.63
N GLY A 180 20.21 5.90 13.82
CA GLY A 180 20.68 4.56 13.50
C GLY A 180 19.96 3.95 12.31
N SER A 181 20.65 3.80 11.17
CA SER A 181 20.26 3.08 9.94
C SER A 181 18.76 2.84 9.72
N ASN A 182 17.95 3.89 9.91
CA ASN A 182 16.51 3.87 9.73
C ASN A 182 16.14 4.88 8.62
N GLY A 183 14.86 4.90 8.28
CA GLY A 183 14.27 5.80 7.32
C GLY A 183 12.77 5.57 7.28
N LEU A 184 12.00 6.65 7.26
CA LEU A 184 10.55 6.58 7.21
C LEU A 184 10.12 6.22 5.78
N SER A 185 9.16 5.31 5.66
CA SER A 185 8.60 4.82 4.40
C SER A 185 7.40 5.67 3.95
N SER A 186 6.80 5.34 2.81
CA SER A 186 5.68 6.09 2.22
C SER A 186 4.56 6.35 3.24
N PRO A 187 4.22 7.62 3.52
CA PRO A 187 3.17 7.96 4.46
C PRO A 187 1.78 7.81 3.81
N THR A 188 0.75 7.82 4.65
CA THR A 188 -0.66 7.98 4.27
C THR A 188 -1.29 9.04 5.16
N ALA A 189 -1.77 10.12 4.55
CA ALA A 189 -2.54 11.18 5.20
C ALA A 189 -4.01 10.77 5.30
N VAL A 190 -4.63 11.01 6.46
CA VAL A 190 -5.99 10.59 6.79
C VAL A 190 -6.76 11.76 7.35
N ASP A 191 -7.91 12.03 6.75
CA ASP A 191 -8.96 12.90 7.28
C ASP A 191 -10.03 11.99 7.89
N VAL A 192 -10.11 11.97 9.22
CA VAL A 192 -11.12 11.17 9.93
C VAL A 192 -12.43 11.94 10.10
N SER A 193 -12.40 13.27 10.02
CA SER A 193 -13.58 14.14 10.12
C SER A 193 -14.38 14.30 8.83
N GLY A 194 -13.77 14.09 7.66
CA GLY A 194 -14.38 14.31 6.35
C GLY A 194 -14.48 15.79 5.95
N ASP A 195 -13.64 16.67 6.49
CA ASP A 195 -13.61 18.11 6.18
C ASP A 195 -12.58 18.49 5.09
N GLY A 196 -11.85 17.50 4.55
CA GLY A 196 -10.81 17.68 3.55
C GLY A 196 -9.48 18.17 4.13
N ILE A 197 -9.31 18.12 5.45
CA ILE A 197 -8.09 18.52 6.17
C ILE A 197 -7.44 17.27 6.78
N THR A 198 -6.12 17.19 6.66
CA THR A 198 -5.35 16.06 7.23
C THR A 198 -5.35 16.12 8.74
N ASP A 199 -5.74 15.01 9.38
CA ASP A 199 -5.79 14.85 10.83
C ASP A 199 -4.62 14.02 11.35
N TYR A 200 -4.43 12.86 10.73
CA TYR A 200 -3.41 11.90 11.10
C TYR A 200 -2.60 11.48 9.89
N ILE A 201 -1.34 11.14 10.13
CA ILE A 201 -0.46 10.56 9.11
C ILE A 201 0.06 9.24 9.65
N TYR A 202 0.02 8.18 8.84
CA TYR A 202 0.57 6.87 9.19
C TYR A 202 1.73 6.53 8.27
N ALA A 203 2.83 6.02 8.83
CA ALA A 203 3.98 5.60 8.05
C ALA A 203 4.77 4.49 8.74
N GLY A 204 5.24 3.51 7.98
CA GLY A 204 6.19 2.51 8.44
C GLY A 204 7.63 3.00 8.43
N ASP A 205 8.57 2.23 8.97
CA ASP A 205 10.01 2.46 8.83
C ASP A 205 10.82 1.16 8.65
N LEU A 206 12.12 1.29 8.37
CA LEU A 206 13.02 0.16 8.16
C LEU A 206 13.24 -0.71 9.42
N LYS A 207 12.89 -0.21 10.60
CA LYS A 207 12.96 -0.94 11.87
C LYS A 207 11.62 -1.57 12.27
N GLY A 208 10.65 -1.58 11.37
CA GLY A 208 9.36 -2.23 11.60
C GLY A 208 8.44 -1.47 12.54
N ASN A 209 8.70 -0.19 12.77
CA ASN A 209 7.78 0.65 13.53
C ASN A 209 6.68 1.16 12.59
N MET A 210 5.42 1.05 13.00
CA MET A 210 4.30 1.76 12.40
C MET A 210 4.01 3.01 13.22
N TRP A 211 4.27 4.17 12.66
CA TRP A 211 4.11 5.47 13.30
C TRP A 211 2.76 6.07 12.99
N LYS A 212 2.22 6.80 13.97
CA LYS A 212 1.08 7.72 13.82
C LYS A 212 1.56 9.11 14.20
N PHE A 213 1.32 10.08 13.33
CA PHE A 213 1.59 11.49 13.57
C PHE A 213 0.26 12.22 13.76
N ASP A 214 0.18 13.05 14.80
CA ASP A 214 -0.95 13.92 15.06
C ASP A 214 -0.66 15.31 14.49
N VAL A 215 -1.48 15.72 13.51
CA VAL A 215 -1.42 17.02 12.85
C VAL A 215 -2.76 17.76 12.93
N THR A 216 -3.62 17.38 13.88
CA THR A 216 -4.98 17.90 14.03
C THR A 216 -5.04 19.35 14.52
N ASN A 217 -4.00 19.83 15.22
CA ASN A 217 -3.98 21.16 15.82
C ASN A 217 -3.77 22.25 14.76
N THR A 218 -4.41 23.41 14.90
CA THR A 218 -4.21 24.53 13.96
C THR A 218 -2.84 25.19 14.10
N ASP A 219 -2.20 25.07 15.27
CA ASP A 219 -0.82 25.52 15.52
C ASP A 219 0.16 24.34 15.29
N PRO A 220 1.01 24.41 14.23
CA PRO A 220 1.99 23.37 13.92
C PRO A 220 2.99 23.08 15.04
N ALA A 221 3.20 24.00 15.98
CA ALA A 221 4.04 23.75 17.15
C ALA A 221 3.52 22.59 18.03
N ASN A 222 2.27 22.19 17.85
CA ASN A 222 1.65 21.04 18.53
C ASN A 222 1.63 19.76 17.68
N TRP A 223 2.15 19.79 16.46
CA TRP A 223 2.27 18.60 15.62
C TRP A 223 3.44 17.73 16.06
N GLY A 224 3.26 16.41 16.03
CA GLY A 224 4.28 15.45 16.45
C GLY A 224 3.85 14.00 16.28
N VAL A 225 4.63 13.08 16.86
CA VAL A 225 4.22 11.67 16.96
C VAL A 225 3.10 11.55 17.98
N ALA A 226 2.00 10.89 17.61
CA ALA A 226 0.76 10.84 18.39
C ALA A 226 0.94 10.15 19.76
N TYR A 227 1.84 9.16 19.83
CA TYR A 227 2.17 8.48 21.08
C TYR A 227 3.58 8.86 21.51
N SER A 228 3.71 9.44 22.70
CA SER A 228 4.99 9.77 23.28
C SER A 228 4.89 9.92 24.80
N SER A 229 5.98 9.68 25.52
CA SER A 229 6.09 10.11 26.93
C SER A 229 6.64 11.53 27.04
N SER A 230 7.33 12.00 26.00
CA SER A 230 7.75 13.38 25.74
C SER A 230 8.11 13.52 24.26
N GLN A 231 8.22 14.74 23.73
CA GLN A 231 8.66 14.95 22.34
C GLN A 231 10.07 14.40 22.04
N ALA A 232 10.90 14.17 23.07
CA ALA A 232 12.21 13.53 22.95
C ALA A 232 12.14 11.99 23.04
N SER A 233 10.97 11.41 23.28
CA SER A 233 10.76 9.95 23.41
C SER A 233 9.46 9.52 22.73
N PRO A 234 9.41 9.56 21.38
CA PRO A 234 8.27 9.05 20.62
C PRO A 234 8.08 7.54 20.82
N SER A 235 6.85 7.07 20.65
CA SER A 235 6.48 5.66 20.63
C SER A 235 5.67 5.34 19.38
N PRO A 236 5.95 4.24 18.67
CA PRO A 236 5.16 3.86 17.51
C PRO A 236 3.79 3.34 17.94
N MET A 237 2.82 3.40 17.03
CA MET A 237 1.50 2.80 17.25
C MET A 237 1.62 1.27 17.37
N PHE A 238 2.54 0.68 16.61
CA PHE A 238 2.80 -0.76 16.61
C PHE A 238 4.26 -1.04 16.19
N VAL A 239 4.83 -2.15 16.70
CA VAL A 239 6.14 -2.66 16.26
C VAL A 239 5.95 -4.04 15.64
N ALA A 240 6.24 -4.15 14.34
CA ALA A 240 6.22 -5.39 13.59
C ALA A 240 7.45 -6.24 13.93
N LEU A 241 7.18 -7.37 14.56
CA LEU A 241 8.15 -8.39 14.93
C LEU A 241 7.69 -9.73 14.36
N ASP A 242 8.61 -10.55 13.88
CA ASP A 242 8.30 -11.93 13.52
C ASP A 242 8.06 -12.83 14.76
N GLY A 243 7.74 -14.11 14.53
CA GLY A 243 7.54 -15.07 15.63
C GLY A 243 8.77 -15.30 16.51
N ALA A 244 9.97 -14.90 16.05
CA ALA A 244 11.23 -14.94 16.79
C ALA A 244 11.58 -13.59 17.44
N SER A 245 10.64 -12.63 17.46
CA SER A 245 10.83 -11.27 17.99
C SER A 245 11.88 -10.43 17.25
N VAL A 246 12.13 -10.72 15.97
CA VAL A 246 13.02 -9.93 15.11
C VAL A 246 12.21 -8.88 14.35
N ARG A 247 12.73 -7.64 14.29
CA ARG A 247 12.09 -6.53 13.58
C ARG A 247 11.89 -6.85 12.10
N GLN A 248 10.71 -6.54 11.59
CA GLN A 248 10.34 -6.72 10.18
C GLN A 248 10.22 -5.35 9.52
N PRO A 249 11.08 -4.97 8.56
CA PRO A 249 11.01 -3.66 7.90
C PRO A 249 9.63 -3.40 7.28
N ILE A 250 9.14 -2.16 7.32
CA ILE A 250 7.89 -1.78 6.65
C ILE A 250 8.23 -0.79 5.55
N THR A 251 8.22 -1.24 4.29
CA THR A 251 8.44 -0.38 3.11
C THR A 251 7.17 -0.10 2.31
N SER A 252 6.10 -0.87 2.56
CA SER A 252 4.79 -0.64 1.95
C SER A 252 4.17 0.65 2.49
N LYS A 253 3.47 1.40 1.63
CA LYS A 253 2.59 2.48 2.07
C LYS A 253 1.42 1.86 2.85
N PRO A 254 1.07 2.36 4.05
CA PRO A 254 -0.09 1.85 4.77
C PRO A 254 -1.38 2.21 4.04
N ALA A 255 -2.33 1.27 3.96
CA ALA A 255 -3.69 1.57 3.53
C ALA A 255 -4.56 1.80 4.77
N VAL A 256 -5.48 2.76 4.70
CA VAL A 256 -6.34 3.12 5.83
C VAL A 256 -7.80 3.10 5.41
N SER A 257 -8.65 2.54 6.24
CA SER A 257 -10.11 2.59 6.06
C SER A 257 -10.80 2.93 7.38
N LYS A 258 -12.05 3.40 7.30
CA LYS A 258 -12.90 3.48 8.50
C LYS A 258 -13.00 2.10 9.14
N ALA A 259 -12.93 2.05 10.47
CA ALA A 259 -13.26 0.85 11.22
C ALA A 259 -14.78 0.61 11.09
N LYS A 260 -15.19 -0.60 10.69
CA LYS A 260 -16.58 -0.90 10.29
C LYS A 260 -17.12 -2.23 10.81
N ALA A 261 -16.32 -3.02 11.54
CA ALA A 261 -16.86 -4.22 12.18
C ALA A 261 -17.92 -3.84 13.23
N THR A 262 -18.85 -4.75 13.51
CA THR A 262 -19.98 -4.53 14.43
C THR A 262 -19.56 -3.97 15.79
N ASP A 263 -18.43 -4.43 16.32
CA ASP A 263 -17.87 -4.02 17.62
C ASP A 263 -16.84 -2.88 17.51
N GLN A 264 -16.64 -2.32 16.32
CA GLN A 264 -15.80 -1.14 16.09
C GLN A 264 -16.68 0.11 16.02
N HIS A 265 -16.65 0.91 17.09
CA HIS A 265 -17.50 2.10 17.19
C HIS A 265 -16.83 3.40 16.72
N SER A 266 -15.51 3.40 16.54
CA SER A 266 -14.73 4.58 16.16
C SER A 266 -13.40 4.22 15.52
N GLY A 267 -12.78 5.24 14.92
CA GLY A 267 -11.42 5.19 14.40
C GLY A 267 -11.28 4.46 13.07
N VAL A 268 -10.08 3.96 12.81
CA VAL A 268 -9.65 3.46 11.52
C VAL A 268 -8.92 2.13 11.63
N MET A 269 -8.97 1.35 10.57
CA MET A 269 -8.09 0.20 10.36
C MET A 269 -6.90 0.63 9.52
N VAL A 270 -5.69 0.26 9.94
CA VAL A 270 -4.42 0.55 9.27
C VAL A 270 -3.80 -0.76 8.81
N TYR A 271 -3.70 -0.94 7.50
CA TYR A 271 -3.22 -2.16 6.84
C TYR A 271 -1.83 -1.94 6.25
N PHE A 272 -0.90 -2.85 6.52
CA PHE A 272 0.45 -2.74 5.99
C PHE A 272 1.14 -4.11 5.95
N GLY A 273 2.02 -4.25 4.97
CA GLY A 273 2.87 -5.41 4.79
C GLY A 273 4.31 -5.15 5.23
N THR A 274 4.99 -6.22 5.65
CA THR A 274 6.42 -6.16 5.98
C THR A 274 7.30 -6.75 4.88
N GLY A 275 8.55 -6.28 4.88
CA GLY A 275 9.60 -6.59 3.93
C GLY A 275 10.21 -5.32 3.34
N LYS A 276 11.32 -5.52 2.62
CA LYS A 276 11.97 -4.53 1.76
C LYS A 276 12.39 -5.18 0.45
N TYR A 277 12.43 -4.43 -0.64
CA TYR A 277 12.86 -4.91 -1.95
C TYR A 277 13.37 -3.75 -2.82
N PHE A 278 14.37 -3.03 -2.31
CA PHE A 278 14.92 -1.84 -2.97
C PHE A 278 16.44 -1.76 -2.92
N GLU A 279 17.10 -2.60 -2.11
CA GLU A 279 18.57 -2.65 -2.03
C GLU A 279 19.11 -3.85 -2.80
N ASP A 280 20.35 -3.72 -3.26
CA ASP A 280 21.11 -4.85 -3.77
C ASP A 280 21.21 -5.95 -2.69
N GLY A 281 20.91 -7.18 -3.08
CA GLY A 281 20.84 -8.32 -2.17
C GLY A 281 19.45 -8.60 -1.61
N ASP A 282 18.44 -7.74 -1.79
CA ASP A 282 17.06 -8.03 -1.35
C ASP A 282 16.41 -9.21 -2.09
N HIS A 283 16.91 -9.52 -3.29
CA HIS A 283 16.55 -10.70 -4.07
C HIS A 283 17.10 -12.01 -3.48
N ALA A 284 18.13 -11.94 -2.64
CA ALA A 284 18.74 -13.13 -2.07
C ALA A 284 17.77 -13.83 -1.11
N VAL A 285 17.61 -15.13 -1.31
CA VAL A 285 16.82 -16.04 -0.48
C VAL A 285 17.80 -16.86 0.35
N PRO A 286 18.00 -16.50 1.64
CA PRO A 286 18.86 -17.28 2.54
C PRO A 286 18.22 -18.64 2.86
N SER A 287 18.99 -19.56 3.44
CA SER A 287 18.52 -20.89 3.81
C SER A 287 17.43 -20.89 4.89
N ASP A 288 17.44 -19.88 5.77
CA ASP A 288 16.39 -19.63 6.75
C ASP A 288 15.93 -18.17 6.64
N PRO A 289 15.01 -17.87 5.71
CA PRO A 289 14.55 -16.51 5.51
C PRO A 289 13.65 -16.06 6.66
N GLN A 290 13.77 -14.78 7.02
CA GLN A 290 12.87 -14.16 7.98
C GLN A 290 11.43 -14.24 7.46
N VAL A 291 10.50 -14.69 8.31
CA VAL A 291 9.08 -14.66 7.98
C VAL A 291 8.62 -13.21 7.96
N GLN A 292 7.98 -12.78 6.86
CA GLN A 292 7.29 -11.50 6.78
C GLN A 292 5.79 -11.70 7.00
N SER A 293 5.09 -10.60 7.24
CA SER A 293 3.69 -10.63 7.64
C SER A 293 2.93 -9.47 7.03
N ILE A 294 1.61 -9.63 6.92
CA ILE A 294 0.67 -8.53 6.73
C ILE A 294 -0.11 -8.30 8.02
N TYR A 295 -0.38 -7.04 8.32
CA TYR A 295 -1.07 -6.59 9.52
C TYR A 295 -2.29 -5.74 9.15
N GLY A 296 -3.35 -5.85 9.95
CA GLY A 296 -4.45 -4.90 10.01
C GLY A 296 -4.63 -4.45 11.45
N ILE A 297 -4.27 -3.22 11.78
CA ILE A 297 -4.27 -2.68 13.15
C ILE A 297 -5.44 -1.72 13.32
N TRP A 298 -6.23 -1.91 14.37
CA TRP A 298 -7.32 -1.00 14.73
C TRP A 298 -6.77 0.13 15.60
N ASP A 299 -6.80 1.34 15.05
CA ASP A 299 -6.65 2.59 15.79
C ASP A 299 -8.03 3.12 16.13
N LYS A 300 -8.41 3.05 17.41
CA LYS A 300 -9.71 3.45 17.93
C LYS A 300 -9.89 4.96 17.99
N CYS A 301 -8.82 5.71 17.78
CA CYS A 301 -8.81 7.14 18.04
C CYS A 301 -9.78 7.91 17.16
N ASP A 302 -10.54 8.77 17.83
CA ASP A 302 -11.54 9.63 17.24
C ASP A 302 -11.11 11.08 17.50
N LYS A 303 -10.95 11.88 16.45
CA LYS A 303 -10.58 13.30 16.54
C LYS A 303 -11.52 14.06 17.48
N SER A 304 -12.78 13.67 17.55
CA SER A 304 -13.80 14.33 18.38
C SER A 304 -13.77 13.90 19.85
N SER A 305 -13.06 12.82 20.20
CA SER A 305 -13.03 12.28 21.56
C SER A 305 -11.75 11.51 21.87
N ALA A 306 -10.86 12.15 22.63
CA ALA A 306 -9.63 11.53 23.13
C ALA A 306 -9.89 10.30 24.02
N SER A 307 -11.07 10.16 24.64
CA SER A 307 -11.42 8.99 25.46
C SER A 307 -11.56 7.70 24.65
N ASN A 308 -11.73 7.81 23.33
CA ASN A 308 -11.91 6.67 22.45
C ASN A 308 -10.58 6.17 21.87
N CYS A 309 -9.47 6.91 22.05
CA CYS A 309 -8.16 6.52 21.54
C CYS A 309 -7.57 5.37 22.37
N ASN A 310 -7.17 4.29 21.70
CA ASN A 310 -6.29 3.30 22.33
C ASN A 310 -4.86 3.85 22.41
N GLY A 311 -4.10 3.37 23.40
CA GLY A 311 -2.64 3.51 23.41
C GLY A 311 -1.97 2.59 22.40
N VAL A 312 -0.64 2.50 22.51
CA VAL A 312 0.20 1.60 21.69
C VAL A 312 -0.32 0.17 21.71
N VAL A 313 -0.38 -0.46 20.53
CA VAL A 313 -0.81 -1.85 20.38
C VAL A 313 0.35 -2.78 20.75
N SER A 314 0.17 -3.55 21.83
CA SER A 314 1.21 -4.39 22.44
C SER A 314 1.46 -5.71 21.68
N GLY A 315 1.99 -5.62 20.46
CA GLY A 315 2.47 -6.77 19.69
C GLY A 315 1.38 -7.75 19.24
N ARG A 316 1.81 -8.93 18.78
CA ARG A 316 0.94 -9.93 18.14
C ARG A 316 -0.12 -10.53 19.05
N SER A 317 0.09 -10.56 20.37
CA SER A 317 -0.90 -11.08 21.31
C SER A 317 -2.17 -10.23 21.37
N ALA A 318 -2.11 -8.96 20.97
CA ALA A 318 -3.29 -8.10 20.84
C ALA A 318 -4.10 -8.38 19.56
N LEU A 319 -3.59 -9.21 18.65
CA LEU A 319 -4.13 -9.43 17.30
C LEU A 319 -4.61 -10.87 17.11
N GLN A 320 -5.64 -11.07 16.29
CA GLN A 320 -6.04 -12.40 15.85
C GLN A 320 -5.12 -12.87 14.72
N GLN A 321 -4.52 -14.05 14.86
CA GLN A 321 -3.73 -14.66 13.79
C GLN A 321 -4.65 -15.21 12.69
N GLN A 322 -4.30 -14.92 11.45
CA GLN A 322 -4.81 -15.59 10.26
C GLN A 322 -3.66 -16.42 9.65
N SER A 323 -3.99 -17.45 8.89
CA SER A 323 -3.03 -18.35 8.25
C SER A 323 -3.43 -18.72 6.84
N ILE A 324 -2.44 -19.00 5.99
CA ILE A 324 -2.63 -19.72 4.74
C ILE A 324 -2.76 -21.20 5.10
N ILE A 325 -3.92 -21.81 4.82
CA ILE A 325 -4.23 -23.19 5.25
C ILE A 325 -4.07 -24.21 4.12
N ALA A 326 -4.18 -23.77 2.86
CA ALA A 326 -3.95 -24.63 1.70
C ALA A 326 -3.42 -23.83 0.51
N GLU A 327 -2.55 -24.48 -0.25
CA GLU A 327 -2.11 -24.06 -1.58
C GLU A 327 -2.37 -25.21 -2.54
N THR A 328 -3.10 -24.94 -3.63
CA THR A 328 -3.37 -25.95 -4.65
C THR A 328 -2.78 -25.48 -5.97
N SER A 329 -1.98 -26.34 -6.59
CA SER A 329 -1.41 -26.14 -7.94
C SER A 329 -1.84 -27.29 -8.84
N GLY A 330 -2.23 -27.01 -10.08
CA GLY A 330 -2.47 -28.03 -11.11
C GLY A 330 -3.95 -28.38 -11.35
N THR A 331 -4.57 -29.23 -10.54
CA THR A 331 -6.00 -29.58 -10.71
C THR A 331 -6.72 -29.39 -9.40
N THR A 332 -7.79 -28.59 -9.43
CA THR A 332 -8.58 -28.24 -8.25
C THR A 332 -10.00 -28.73 -8.46
N THR A 333 -10.51 -29.52 -7.51
CA THR A 333 -11.92 -29.94 -7.50
C THR A 333 -12.78 -28.81 -6.94
N LEU A 334 -13.82 -28.43 -7.68
CA LEU A 334 -14.79 -27.43 -7.28
C LEU A 334 -15.97 -28.08 -6.53
N SER A 335 -16.86 -27.25 -5.98
CA SER A 335 -17.99 -27.70 -5.16
C SER A 335 -19.00 -28.58 -5.90
N ASP A 336 -19.13 -28.40 -7.21
CA ASP A 336 -20.00 -29.20 -8.10
C ASP A 336 -19.36 -30.53 -8.56
N GLY A 337 -18.15 -30.82 -8.07
CA GLY A 337 -17.40 -32.02 -8.43
C GLY A 337 -16.69 -31.92 -9.78
N THR A 338 -16.84 -30.82 -10.51
CA THR A 338 -15.98 -30.55 -11.66
C THR A 338 -14.55 -30.33 -11.20
N THR A 339 -13.61 -30.67 -12.07
CA THR A 339 -12.21 -30.35 -11.86
C THR A 339 -11.84 -29.25 -12.81
N THR A 340 -11.49 -28.08 -12.28
CA THR A 340 -10.78 -27.09 -13.08
C THR A 340 -9.30 -27.46 -13.05
N THR A 341 -8.71 -27.63 -14.23
CA THR A 341 -7.26 -27.68 -14.32
C THR A 341 -6.75 -26.26 -14.13
N THR A 342 -6.35 -25.95 -12.90
CA THR A 342 -5.47 -24.83 -12.54
C THR A 342 -4.06 -24.98 -13.15
N ALA A 343 -3.93 -25.63 -14.32
CA ALA A 343 -2.66 -25.83 -15.03
C ALA A 343 -1.94 -24.49 -15.29
N ASP A 344 -2.68 -23.38 -15.25
CA ASP A 344 -2.13 -22.03 -15.35
C ASP A 344 -2.24 -21.19 -14.07
N GLN A 345 -2.95 -21.59 -13.01
CA GLN A 345 -3.28 -20.67 -11.89
C GLN A 345 -3.41 -21.34 -10.52
N SER A 346 -2.35 -21.28 -9.70
CA SER A 346 -2.38 -21.74 -8.31
C SER A 346 -3.35 -20.92 -7.46
N VAL A 347 -3.98 -21.58 -6.47
CA VAL A 347 -4.95 -20.96 -5.55
C VAL A 347 -4.51 -21.11 -4.10
N ARG A 348 -4.78 -20.07 -3.30
CA ARG A 348 -4.60 -20.05 -1.84
C ARG A 348 -5.93 -20.04 -1.13
N VAL A 349 -5.99 -20.75 -0.02
CA VAL A 349 -7.11 -20.69 0.92
C VAL A 349 -6.55 -20.27 2.28
N THR A 350 -7.18 -19.28 2.91
CA THR A 350 -6.80 -18.80 4.25
C THR A 350 -7.80 -19.22 5.32
N SER A 351 -7.44 -19.00 6.58
CA SER A 351 -8.31 -19.24 7.73
C SER A 351 -9.53 -18.32 7.74
N LYS A 352 -10.63 -18.84 8.30
CA LYS A 352 -11.87 -18.08 8.53
C LYS A 352 -11.99 -17.69 10.00
N CYS A 353 -10.91 -17.20 10.61
CA CYS A 353 -10.93 -16.85 12.02
C CYS A 353 -11.61 -15.51 12.23
N GLU A 354 -12.62 -15.50 13.10
CA GLU A 354 -13.30 -14.27 13.51
C GLU A 354 -12.36 -13.40 14.34
N VAL A 355 -12.36 -12.09 14.08
CA VAL A 355 -11.67 -11.10 14.90
C VAL A 355 -12.66 -10.49 15.88
N ALA A 356 -12.66 -10.95 17.12
CA ALA A 356 -13.50 -10.39 18.18
C ALA A 356 -12.92 -9.04 18.67
N TYR A 357 -13.36 -7.95 18.04
CA TYR A 357 -13.00 -6.59 18.44
C TYR A 357 -13.65 -6.15 19.76
N GLY A 358 -14.84 -6.69 20.07
CA GLY A 358 -15.57 -6.45 21.31
C GLY A 358 -15.51 -7.62 22.28
N SER A 359 -16.55 -7.76 23.09
CA SER A 359 -16.64 -8.78 24.15
C SER A 359 -17.29 -10.11 23.71
N THR A 360 -17.79 -10.16 22.47
CA THR A 360 -18.40 -11.37 21.90
C THR A 360 -17.33 -12.43 21.66
N VAL A 361 -17.53 -13.62 22.23
CA VAL A 361 -16.57 -14.72 22.15
C VAL A 361 -16.73 -15.48 20.81
N PRO A 362 -15.65 -15.62 20.01
CA PRO A 362 -15.69 -16.41 18.78
C PRO A 362 -16.05 -17.88 19.05
N THR A 363 -16.84 -18.47 18.15
CA THR A 363 -17.25 -19.89 18.25
C THR A 363 -16.32 -20.84 17.48
N THR A 364 -15.58 -20.33 16.49
CA THR A 364 -14.66 -21.13 15.68
C THR A 364 -13.29 -21.22 16.36
N LEU A 365 -12.92 -22.42 16.83
CA LEU A 365 -11.69 -22.65 17.62
C LEU A 365 -10.65 -23.56 16.95
N THR A 366 -10.75 -23.74 15.63
CA THR A 366 -9.74 -24.46 14.85
C THR A 366 -8.51 -23.58 14.64
N THR A 367 -7.32 -24.04 15.05
CA THR A 367 -6.05 -23.31 14.86
C THR A 367 -5.92 -22.75 13.43
N PRO A 368 -5.63 -21.45 13.25
CA PRO A 368 -5.13 -20.47 14.24
C PRO A 368 -6.23 -19.69 15.00
N CYS A 369 -7.50 -20.08 14.89
CA CYS A 369 -8.61 -19.35 15.50
C CYS A 369 -8.61 -19.52 17.03
N THR A 370 -8.97 -18.46 17.74
CA THR A 370 -8.94 -18.42 19.21
C THR A 370 -10.26 -17.88 19.76
N ASN A 371 -10.54 -18.13 21.03
CA ASN A 371 -11.69 -17.54 21.76
C ASN A 371 -11.35 -16.18 22.42
N SER A 372 -10.23 -15.56 22.03
CA SER A 372 -9.78 -14.31 22.63
C SER A 372 -10.58 -13.12 22.10
N ILE A 373 -11.00 -12.26 23.02
CA ILE A 373 -11.83 -11.08 22.78
C ILE A 373 -11.00 -9.79 22.86
N ASN A 374 -11.63 -8.64 22.57
CA ASN A 374 -11.01 -7.31 22.61
C ASN A 374 -9.74 -7.19 21.74
N ARG A 375 -9.71 -7.87 20.60
CA ARG A 375 -8.61 -7.81 19.65
C ARG A 375 -8.50 -6.40 19.07
N LEU A 376 -7.27 -5.96 18.81
CA LEU A 376 -6.95 -4.67 18.19
C LEU A 376 -6.58 -4.83 16.71
N GLY A 377 -7.07 -5.89 16.08
CA GLY A 377 -6.76 -6.20 14.69
C GLY A 377 -6.35 -7.65 14.47
N TRP A 378 -5.61 -7.85 13.39
CA TRP A 378 -5.20 -9.16 12.90
C TRP A 378 -3.83 -9.12 12.23
N PHE A 379 -3.23 -10.29 12.06
CA PHE A 379 -2.02 -10.45 11.25
C PHE A 379 -2.03 -11.80 10.54
N MET A 380 -1.27 -11.91 9.44
CA MET A 380 -1.01 -13.17 8.74
C MET A 380 0.47 -13.28 8.46
N ASP A 381 1.07 -14.39 8.89
CA ASP A 381 2.44 -14.75 8.51
C ASP A 381 2.46 -15.39 7.12
N LEU A 382 3.41 -14.97 6.29
CA LEU A 382 3.55 -15.41 4.91
C LEU A 382 4.43 -16.67 4.87
N VAL A 383 3.81 -17.80 5.22
CA VAL A 383 4.43 -19.13 5.21
C VAL A 383 3.56 -20.11 4.43
N GLN A 384 4.21 -20.99 3.67
CA GLN A 384 3.53 -21.93 2.77
C GLN A 384 3.05 -23.17 3.55
N PRO A 385 1.78 -23.57 3.40
CA PRO A 385 1.27 -24.83 3.94
C PRO A 385 1.88 -26.04 3.21
N PRO A 386 1.77 -27.27 3.78
CA PRO A 386 1.19 -27.57 5.09
C PRO A 386 2.18 -27.37 6.25
N ASN A 387 3.47 -27.21 5.96
CA ASN A 387 4.53 -27.27 6.97
C ASN A 387 5.04 -25.90 7.45
N GLY A 388 4.42 -24.80 6.99
CA GLY A 388 4.90 -23.45 7.30
C GLY A 388 6.28 -23.17 6.68
N THR A 389 6.51 -23.67 5.46
CA THR A 389 7.77 -23.43 4.75
C THR A 389 7.97 -21.93 4.56
N LYS A 390 9.20 -21.44 4.76
CA LYS A 390 9.54 -20.03 4.59
C LYS A 390 10.15 -19.82 3.21
N GLN A 391 9.54 -18.97 2.38
CA GLN A 391 10.04 -18.67 1.02
C GLN A 391 10.54 -17.23 0.84
N ALA A 392 10.84 -16.52 1.95
CA ALA A 392 11.13 -15.08 1.92
C ALA A 392 10.01 -14.23 1.27
N GLU A 393 8.79 -14.77 1.30
CA GLU A 393 7.58 -14.08 0.84
C GLU A 393 7.37 -12.81 1.66
N ARG A 394 7.06 -11.71 1.00
CA ARG A 394 6.96 -10.38 1.61
C ARG A 394 5.87 -9.53 0.96
N VAL A 395 5.39 -8.50 1.65
CA VAL A 395 4.43 -7.52 1.12
C VAL A 395 5.07 -6.14 1.15
N VAL A 396 5.56 -5.71 -0.01
CA VAL A 396 6.26 -4.42 -0.21
C VAL A 396 5.43 -3.43 -1.03
N SER A 397 4.27 -3.86 -1.51
CA SER A 397 3.30 -3.06 -2.27
C SER A 397 2.18 -2.57 -1.35
N THR A 398 1.54 -1.47 -1.73
CA THR A 398 0.43 -0.86 -0.99
C THR A 398 -0.81 -1.77 -1.07
N PRO A 399 -1.43 -2.16 0.06
CA PRO A 399 -2.74 -2.81 0.05
C PRO A 399 -3.82 -1.88 -0.52
N ILE A 400 -4.84 -2.44 -1.15
CA ILE A 400 -6.02 -1.72 -1.62
C ILE A 400 -7.18 -2.08 -0.70
N ILE A 401 -7.87 -1.09 -0.15
CA ILE A 401 -9.13 -1.31 0.56
C ILE A 401 -10.26 -0.95 -0.39
N ARG A 402 -11.13 -1.91 -0.67
CA ARG A 402 -12.25 -1.73 -1.57
C ARG A 402 -13.45 -2.48 -1.01
N ASN A 403 -14.54 -1.76 -0.80
CA ASN A 403 -15.76 -2.28 -0.17
C ASN A 403 -15.49 -2.92 1.20
N THR A 404 -15.62 -4.25 1.28
CA THR A 404 -15.34 -5.07 2.47
C THR A 404 -14.05 -5.86 2.35
N ALA A 405 -13.27 -5.65 1.29
CA ALA A 405 -12.07 -6.42 1.00
C ALA A 405 -10.78 -5.62 1.26
N VAL A 406 -9.78 -6.34 1.78
CA VAL A 406 -8.37 -5.95 1.69
C VAL A 406 -7.71 -6.79 0.60
N VAL A 407 -7.31 -6.12 -0.47
CA VAL A 407 -6.58 -6.72 -1.58
C VAL A 407 -5.11 -6.35 -1.45
N PHE A 408 -4.22 -7.34 -1.47
CA PHE A 408 -2.79 -7.09 -1.40
C PHE A 408 -2.04 -8.07 -2.28
N VAL A 409 -0.85 -7.66 -2.72
CA VAL A 409 0.02 -8.53 -3.50
C VAL A 409 1.26 -8.88 -2.71
N THR A 410 1.70 -10.12 -2.83
CA THR A 410 2.95 -10.60 -2.23
C THR A 410 4.04 -10.71 -3.29
N LEU A 411 5.29 -10.72 -2.83
CA LEU A 411 6.48 -10.92 -3.62
C LEU A 411 7.27 -12.08 -3.02
N ILE A 412 7.59 -13.08 -3.83
CA ILE A 412 8.46 -14.21 -3.51
C ILE A 412 9.68 -14.12 -4.44
N PRO A 413 10.86 -13.71 -3.92
CA PRO A 413 12.06 -13.60 -4.74
C PRO A 413 12.62 -14.96 -5.14
N THR A 414 13.56 -14.98 -6.09
CA THR A 414 14.40 -16.14 -6.39
C THR A 414 15.88 -15.76 -6.40
N ASN A 415 16.76 -16.74 -6.15
CA ASN A 415 18.22 -16.56 -6.22
C ASN A 415 18.78 -16.45 -7.65
N ALA A 416 17.92 -16.29 -8.66
CA ALA A 416 18.38 -16.17 -10.04
C ALA A 416 19.07 -14.83 -10.25
N THR A 417 20.33 -14.87 -10.70
CA THR A 417 21.11 -13.69 -11.06
C THR A 417 20.75 -13.23 -12.47
N CYS A 418 20.65 -11.91 -12.65
CA CYS A 418 20.53 -11.18 -13.92
C CYS A 418 19.11 -10.83 -14.45
N GLU A 419 18.02 -11.14 -13.76
CA GLU A 419 16.69 -10.56 -14.02
C GLU A 419 15.91 -10.44 -12.70
N PRO A 420 14.95 -9.50 -12.53
CA PRO A 420 13.98 -9.50 -11.43
C PRO A 420 13.08 -10.75 -11.49
N SER A 421 13.64 -11.91 -11.16
CA SER A 421 12.97 -13.19 -11.20
C SER A 421 12.36 -13.48 -9.84
N GLY A 422 11.07 -13.79 -9.85
CA GLY A 422 10.28 -14.07 -8.67
C GLY A 422 8.84 -14.32 -9.07
N THR A 423 8.03 -14.67 -8.08
CA THR A 423 6.59 -14.80 -8.23
C THR A 423 5.90 -14.05 -7.09
N GLY A 424 4.61 -14.24 -6.95
CA GLY A 424 3.81 -13.62 -5.92
C GLY A 424 2.39 -14.12 -5.97
N TRP A 425 1.57 -13.56 -5.10
CA TRP A 425 0.15 -13.86 -5.02
C TRP A 425 -0.64 -12.56 -5.00
N VAL A 426 -1.77 -12.55 -5.70
CA VAL A 426 -2.84 -11.58 -5.42
C VAL A 426 -3.72 -12.20 -4.35
N MET A 427 -3.83 -11.55 -3.21
CA MET A 427 -4.61 -12.00 -2.07
C MET A 427 -5.81 -11.07 -1.91
N GLU A 428 -6.96 -11.65 -1.56
CA GLU A 428 -8.18 -10.94 -1.25
C GLU A 428 -8.84 -11.57 -0.03
N LEU A 429 -8.91 -10.78 1.03
CA LEU A 429 -9.48 -11.17 2.32
C LEU A 429 -10.57 -10.17 2.69
N ASP A 430 -11.42 -10.55 3.63
CA ASP A 430 -12.29 -9.60 4.33
C ASP A 430 -11.41 -8.56 5.05
N PHE A 431 -11.93 -7.35 5.30
CA PHE A 431 -11.20 -6.26 5.97
C PHE A 431 -10.71 -6.65 7.38
N ASN A 432 -11.32 -7.68 7.99
CA ASN A 432 -10.88 -8.28 9.26
C ASN A 432 -9.79 -9.36 9.08
N GLY A 433 -9.29 -9.58 7.86
CA GLY A 433 -8.26 -10.55 7.50
C GLY A 433 -8.74 -12.00 7.38
N ALA A 434 -10.00 -12.28 7.70
CA ALA A 434 -10.57 -13.61 7.53
C ALA A 434 -10.85 -13.89 6.05
N ARG A 435 -10.88 -15.18 5.71
CA ARG A 435 -11.43 -15.65 4.44
C ARG A 435 -12.92 -15.31 4.33
N PHE A 436 -13.37 -14.92 3.13
CA PHE A 436 -14.78 -14.76 2.82
C PHE A 436 -15.59 -16.07 2.96
N THR A 437 -16.91 -15.92 3.16
CA THR A 437 -17.82 -17.07 3.18
C THR A 437 -18.06 -17.62 1.77
N GLY A 438 -18.39 -16.75 0.81
CA GLY A 438 -18.45 -17.08 -0.62
C GLY A 438 -17.10 -16.81 -1.32
N SER A 439 -16.94 -17.36 -2.53
CA SER A 439 -15.75 -17.05 -3.34
C SER A 439 -15.76 -15.57 -3.75
N PRO A 440 -14.66 -14.83 -3.61
CA PRO A 440 -14.50 -13.50 -4.20
C PRO A 440 -14.00 -13.56 -5.65
N ILE A 441 -13.70 -14.77 -6.17
CA ILE A 441 -13.01 -15.03 -7.43
C ILE A 441 -13.85 -15.98 -8.28
N ASP A 442 -13.97 -15.68 -9.58
CA ASP A 442 -14.46 -16.63 -10.59
C ASP A 442 -13.33 -17.64 -10.90
N ILE A 443 -13.39 -18.82 -10.30
CA ILE A 443 -12.34 -19.84 -10.40
C ILE A 443 -12.59 -20.75 -11.61
N ASN A 444 -13.87 -20.99 -11.94
CA ASN A 444 -14.25 -21.85 -13.05
C ASN A 444 -14.26 -21.11 -14.41
N ASN A 445 -14.11 -19.78 -14.39
CA ASN A 445 -14.07 -18.86 -15.52
C ASN A 445 -15.34 -18.94 -16.39
N ASP A 446 -16.50 -19.12 -15.75
CA ASP A 446 -17.82 -19.14 -16.40
C ASP A 446 -18.47 -17.74 -16.51
N GLY A 447 -17.79 -16.73 -15.96
CA GLY A 447 -18.21 -15.34 -15.92
C GLY A 447 -19.22 -15.04 -14.82
N ARG A 448 -19.35 -15.89 -13.80
CA ARG A 448 -20.13 -15.69 -12.58
C ARG A 448 -19.24 -15.97 -11.38
N ILE A 449 -19.59 -15.33 -10.26
CA ILE A 449 -18.97 -15.58 -8.96
C ILE A 449 -20.07 -16.13 -8.07
N ASP A 450 -20.06 -17.43 -7.82
CA ASP A 450 -21.08 -18.13 -7.04
C ASP A 450 -20.53 -19.33 -6.25
N ALA A 451 -21.44 -20.19 -5.75
CA ALA A 451 -21.06 -21.33 -4.94
C ALA A 451 -20.23 -22.39 -5.71
N HIS A 452 -20.28 -22.41 -7.04
CA HIS A 452 -19.50 -23.30 -7.91
C HIS A 452 -18.01 -22.91 -7.94
N ASP A 453 -17.66 -21.71 -7.46
CA ASP A 453 -16.28 -21.26 -7.31
C ASP A 453 -15.63 -21.68 -5.98
N LEU A 454 -16.36 -22.39 -5.12
CA LEU A 454 -15.77 -22.93 -3.90
C LEU A 454 -14.86 -24.12 -4.21
N ILE A 455 -13.68 -24.12 -3.59
CA ILE A 455 -12.69 -25.18 -3.71
C ILE A 455 -12.98 -26.27 -2.68
N LYS A 456 -12.91 -27.53 -3.10
CA LYS A 456 -12.93 -28.68 -2.21
C LYS A 456 -11.53 -29.00 -1.71
N LEU A 457 -11.31 -28.84 -0.41
CA LEU A 457 -10.06 -29.16 0.27
C LEU A 457 -9.88 -30.68 0.44
N SER A 458 -8.66 -31.10 0.81
CA SER A 458 -8.30 -32.52 0.98
C SER A 458 -9.09 -33.24 2.07
N ASP A 459 -9.59 -32.50 3.07
CA ASP A 459 -10.48 -32.99 4.12
C ASP A 459 -11.96 -33.05 3.69
N GLY A 460 -12.27 -32.64 2.46
CA GLY A 460 -13.61 -32.59 1.90
C GLY A 460 -14.37 -31.29 2.15
N THR A 461 -13.81 -30.35 2.92
CA THR A 461 -14.43 -29.06 3.24
C THR A 461 -14.46 -28.16 2.02
N LEU A 462 -15.57 -27.44 1.80
CA LEU A 462 -15.66 -26.39 0.79
C LEU A 462 -15.14 -25.06 1.36
N ALA A 463 -14.32 -24.37 0.58
CA ALA A 463 -13.71 -23.11 0.98
C ALA A 463 -13.57 -22.15 -0.21
N ALA A 464 -13.81 -20.86 0.05
CA ALA A 464 -13.51 -19.80 -0.88
C ALA A 464 -11.99 -19.72 -1.16
N ALA A 465 -11.59 -19.39 -2.38
CA ALA A 465 -10.21 -18.96 -2.60
C ALA A 465 -10.00 -17.58 -1.96
N SER A 466 -8.82 -17.41 -1.37
CA SER A 466 -8.34 -16.17 -0.79
C SER A 466 -7.21 -15.55 -1.60
N GLY A 467 -6.70 -16.24 -2.61
CA GLY A 467 -5.65 -15.69 -3.45
C GLY A 467 -5.31 -16.53 -4.67
N LEU A 468 -4.69 -15.86 -5.64
CA LEU A 468 -4.31 -16.39 -6.93
C LEU A 468 -2.82 -16.18 -7.17
N GLY A 469 -2.14 -17.24 -7.61
CA GLY A 469 -0.72 -17.23 -7.94
C GLY A 469 -0.46 -16.37 -9.18
N SER A 470 0.64 -15.63 -9.16
CA SER A 470 1.04 -14.77 -10.27
C SER A 470 1.42 -15.56 -11.52
N LYS A 471 0.90 -15.12 -12.66
CA LYS A 471 1.31 -15.56 -14.02
C LYS A 471 2.33 -14.63 -14.67
N VAL A 472 2.60 -13.48 -14.06
CA VAL A 472 3.42 -12.38 -14.60
C VAL A 472 4.65 -12.11 -13.73
N GLY A 473 5.06 -13.08 -12.91
CA GLY A 473 6.21 -12.93 -12.01
C GLY A 473 5.91 -12.04 -10.81
N ILE A 474 6.81 -11.12 -10.47
CA ILE A 474 6.61 -10.20 -9.34
C ILE A 474 5.57 -9.15 -9.72
N ILE A 475 4.51 -9.01 -8.93
CA ILE A 475 3.40 -8.08 -9.18
C ILE A 475 3.52 -6.85 -8.28
N LYS A 476 3.14 -5.67 -8.79
CA LYS A 476 2.86 -4.45 -8.01
C LYS A 476 1.36 -4.31 -7.69
N THR A 477 1.01 -3.30 -6.90
CA THR A 477 -0.40 -2.97 -6.59
C THR A 477 -1.24 -2.95 -7.89
N PRO A 478 -2.30 -3.77 -8.01
CA PRO A 478 -3.08 -3.91 -9.24
C PRO A 478 -3.89 -2.65 -9.55
N ALA A 479 -4.16 -2.42 -10.83
CA ALA A 479 -5.23 -1.51 -11.23
C ALA A 479 -6.57 -2.27 -11.13
N VAL A 480 -7.59 -1.63 -10.55
CA VAL A 480 -8.90 -2.26 -10.33
C VAL A 480 -9.98 -1.45 -11.03
N VAL A 481 -10.61 -2.04 -12.05
CA VAL A 481 -11.65 -1.40 -12.87
C VAL A 481 -13.01 -2.00 -12.49
N GLY A 482 -13.94 -1.14 -12.07
CA GLY A 482 -15.33 -1.55 -11.91
C GLY A 482 -15.99 -1.67 -13.28
N THR A 483 -16.71 -2.77 -13.52
CA THR A 483 -17.53 -2.95 -14.72
C THR A 483 -19.00 -2.67 -14.38
N GLU A 484 -19.84 -2.46 -15.40
CA GLU A 484 -21.25 -2.07 -15.25
C GLU A 484 -22.13 -3.07 -14.45
N VAL A 485 -21.60 -4.23 -14.02
CA VAL A 485 -22.38 -5.34 -13.45
C VAL A 485 -21.75 -5.92 -12.18
N GLY A 486 -21.48 -5.11 -11.15
CA GLY A 486 -21.08 -5.60 -9.82
C GLY A 486 -19.81 -6.47 -9.80
N ARG A 487 -19.00 -6.35 -10.84
CA ARG A 487 -17.78 -7.11 -11.10
C ARG A 487 -16.61 -6.17 -11.25
N GLU A 488 -15.49 -6.59 -10.73
CA GLU A 488 -14.25 -5.84 -10.72
C GLU A 488 -13.17 -6.63 -11.42
N GLN A 489 -12.53 -5.99 -12.39
CA GLN A 489 -11.40 -6.57 -13.08
C GLN A 489 -10.11 -6.01 -12.50
N LYS A 490 -9.21 -6.90 -12.09
CA LYS A 490 -7.87 -6.52 -11.62
C LYS A 490 -6.87 -6.79 -12.73
N TYR A 491 -6.20 -5.73 -13.16
CA TYR A 491 -5.15 -5.78 -14.16
C TYR A 491 -3.80 -5.90 -13.45
N LEU A 492 -3.09 -6.98 -13.77
CA LEU A 492 -1.80 -7.32 -13.19
C LEU A 492 -0.69 -7.07 -14.20
N SER A 493 0.27 -6.23 -13.81
CA SER A 493 1.55 -6.06 -14.49
C SER A 493 2.67 -6.60 -13.61
N GLY A 494 3.63 -7.32 -14.19
CA GLY A 494 4.76 -7.86 -13.44
C GLY A 494 6.03 -8.07 -14.26
N SER A 495 7.04 -8.67 -13.64
CA SER A 495 8.40 -8.83 -14.20
C SER A 495 8.57 -10.00 -15.18
N GLY A 496 7.53 -10.81 -15.42
CA GLY A 496 7.58 -11.98 -16.31
C GLY A 496 7.70 -11.63 -17.80
N SER A 497 8.25 -12.57 -18.58
CA SER A 497 8.45 -12.45 -20.05
C SER A 497 7.16 -12.62 -20.87
N THR A 498 6.07 -13.09 -20.25
CA THR A 498 4.73 -13.06 -20.80
C THR A 498 4.25 -11.61 -20.82
N THR A 499 4.43 -10.95 -21.97
CA THR A 499 3.85 -9.64 -22.25
C THR A 499 2.33 -9.75 -22.23
N GLY A 500 1.71 -9.38 -21.13
CA GLY A 500 0.26 -9.37 -21.02
C GLY A 500 -0.20 -8.94 -19.63
N GLU A 501 -1.00 -7.88 -19.60
CA GLU A 501 -1.87 -7.63 -18.47
C GLU A 501 -2.70 -8.90 -18.22
N THR A 502 -2.57 -9.50 -17.04
CA THR A 502 -3.49 -10.57 -16.66
C THR A 502 -4.71 -9.93 -16.04
N GLU A 503 -5.84 -10.04 -16.74
CA GLU A 503 -7.16 -9.68 -16.23
C GLU A 503 -7.66 -10.80 -15.32
N GLN A 504 -8.16 -10.45 -14.14
CA GLN A 504 -8.80 -11.38 -13.21
C GLN A 504 -10.12 -10.78 -12.74
N ASP A 505 -11.19 -11.59 -12.78
CA ASP A 505 -12.53 -11.18 -12.37
C ASP A 505 -12.72 -11.42 -10.86
N PHE A 506 -13.12 -10.37 -10.16
CA PHE A 506 -13.36 -10.33 -8.72
C PHE A 506 -14.73 -9.71 -8.42
N GLY A 507 -15.37 -10.14 -7.34
CA GLY A 507 -16.70 -9.65 -6.95
C GLY A 507 -16.66 -8.35 -6.17
N GLU A 508 -17.62 -7.44 -6.38
CA GLU A 508 -17.74 -6.19 -5.61
C GLU A 508 -18.13 -6.43 -4.14
N THR A 509 -18.85 -7.53 -3.88
CA THR A 509 -19.24 -8.02 -2.55
C THR A 509 -19.22 -9.54 -2.53
N ALA A 510 -18.70 -10.18 -1.47
CA ALA A 510 -18.84 -11.62 -1.30
C ALA A 510 -20.34 -11.99 -1.23
N PRO A 511 -20.81 -13.05 -1.93
CA PRO A 511 -22.20 -13.46 -1.86
C PRO A 511 -22.62 -13.77 -0.42
N THR A 512 -23.71 -13.18 0.03
CA THR A 512 -24.36 -13.54 1.30
C THR A 512 -25.19 -14.80 1.11
N ASP A 513 -24.83 -15.86 1.84
CA ASP A 513 -25.61 -17.05 2.20
C ASP A 513 -26.40 -17.81 1.09
N PRO A 514 -26.14 -19.13 0.88
CA PRO A 514 -26.96 -19.97 -0.02
C PRO A 514 -28.43 -20.17 0.42
N ASP A 515 -28.85 -19.72 1.61
CA ASP A 515 -30.23 -19.82 2.09
C ASP A 515 -31.14 -18.61 1.71
N GLU A 516 -30.75 -17.77 0.72
CA GLU A 516 -31.71 -16.80 0.18
C GLU A 516 -32.96 -17.51 -0.38
N PRO A 517 -34.18 -17.08 0.01
CA PRO A 517 -35.40 -17.82 -0.29
C PRO A 517 -35.65 -17.88 -1.80
N THR A 518 -35.68 -19.10 -2.33
CA THR A 518 -36.19 -19.37 -3.68
C THR A 518 -37.58 -18.76 -3.86
N CYS A 519 -37.75 -17.94 -4.90
CA CYS A 519 -39.02 -17.29 -5.19
C CYS A 519 -40.09 -18.33 -5.55
N ASP A 520 -41.24 -18.27 -4.87
CA ASP A 520 -42.44 -19.05 -5.16
C ASP A 520 -42.97 -18.68 -6.57
N PRO A 521 -43.06 -19.65 -7.51
CA PRO A 521 -43.48 -19.41 -8.89
C PRO A 521 -44.97 -19.01 -9.04
N THR A 522 -45.74 -18.93 -7.95
CA THR A 522 -47.18 -18.63 -8.00
C THR A 522 -47.55 -17.16 -7.76
N ASN A 523 -46.58 -16.28 -7.45
CA ASN A 523 -46.86 -14.85 -7.19
C ASN A 523 -46.01 -13.87 -8.04
N PRO A 524 -46.48 -13.49 -9.24
CA PRO A 524 -45.72 -12.65 -10.18
C PRO A 524 -45.49 -11.20 -9.74
N ARG A 525 -46.09 -10.75 -8.62
CA ARG A 525 -45.99 -9.36 -8.14
C ARG A 525 -44.92 -9.12 -7.08
N ALA A 526 -44.24 -10.17 -6.61
CA ALA A 526 -43.10 -10.06 -5.68
C ALA A 526 -41.73 -9.96 -6.40
N CYS A 527 -41.65 -10.24 -7.71
CA CYS A 527 -40.37 -10.32 -8.45
C CYS A 527 -39.96 -9.02 -9.18
N ALA A 528 -40.66 -7.90 -8.99
CA ALA A 528 -40.41 -6.68 -9.76
C ALA A 528 -39.36 -5.73 -9.16
N ALA A 529 -38.66 -6.12 -8.08
CA ALA A 529 -37.67 -5.27 -7.41
C ALA A 529 -36.23 -5.81 -7.37
N SER A 530 -35.95 -7.03 -7.88
CA SER A 530 -34.63 -7.67 -7.74
C SER A 530 -34.02 -8.26 -9.01
N HIS A 531 -34.59 -8.00 -10.18
CA HIS A 531 -33.98 -8.42 -11.45
C HIS A 531 -33.46 -7.22 -12.25
N GLY A 532 -32.17 -6.92 -12.08
CA GLY A 532 -31.39 -6.23 -13.11
C GLY A 532 -31.24 -7.14 -14.34
N PRO A 533 -31.30 -6.60 -15.57
CA PRO A 533 -31.39 -7.40 -16.79
C PRO A 533 -30.11 -8.17 -17.14
N ILE A 534 -30.31 -9.33 -17.75
CA ILE A 534 -29.32 -10.28 -18.24
C ILE A 534 -28.68 -9.79 -19.57
N ARG A 535 -27.36 -9.59 -19.51
CA ARG A 535 -26.26 -9.89 -20.48
C ARG A 535 -26.21 -9.28 -21.90
N SER A 536 -25.04 -8.71 -22.21
CA SER A 536 -24.17 -9.09 -23.34
C SER A 536 -22.70 -8.74 -23.02
N SER A 537 -21.72 -9.51 -23.52
CA SER A 537 -20.28 -9.26 -23.33
C SER A 537 -19.66 -8.52 -24.52
N TRP A 538 -18.58 -7.76 -24.27
CA TRP A 538 -17.86 -6.94 -25.26
C TRP A 538 -17.01 -7.73 -26.28
N ARG A 539 -17.20 -9.05 -26.41
CA ARG A 539 -16.45 -9.89 -27.37
C ARG A 539 -16.97 -9.82 -28.82
N GLN A 540 -17.67 -8.75 -29.19
CA GLN A 540 -18.22 -8.54 -30.54
C GLN A 540 -17.75 -7.24 -31.25
N LEU A 541 -16.75 -6.54 -30.72
CA LEU A 541 -16.08 -5.44 -31.44
C LEU A 541 -14.55 -5.55 -31.32
N ARG A 542 -13.97 -6.57 -31.94
CA ARG A 542 -12.69 -6.52 -32.64
C ARG A 542 -12.75 -7.45 -33.84
#